data_AF-A0A2N6Q2W5-F1
#
_entry.id   AF-A0A2N6Q2W5-F1
#
_cell.length_a   1.000
_cell.length_b   1.000
_cell.length_c   1.000
_cell.angle_alpha   90.00
_cell.angle_beta   90.00
_cell.angle_gamma   90.00
#
_symmetry.space_group_name_H-M   'P 1'
#
loop_
_entity.id
_entity.type
_entity.pdbx_description
1 polymer ?
#
loop_
_entity_poly.entity_id
_entity_poly.type
_entity_poly.pdbx_seq_one_letter_code
_entity_poly.pdbx_strand_id
1 'polypeptide(L)' 'LSTRTLQEYRNLGTLPFYKIGGKILYKQSDIQTMLERHYNPIPQTGKL' A
#
# COMPACT_ATOMS: atom_id res chain seq x y z
N LEU A 1 1.54 8.11 -2.48
CA LEU A 1 2.64 7.25 -1.96
C LEU A 1 3.97 7.76 -2.51
N SER A 2 4.92 8.07 -1.63
CA SER A 2 6.26 8.52 -2.06
C SER A 2 7.20 7.33 -2.31
N THR A 3 8.28 7.54 -3.05
CA THR A 3 9.34 6.52 -3.25
C THR A 3 9.97 6.09 -1.92
N ARG A 4 10.14 7.03 -0.98
CA ARG A 4 10.69 6.75 0.35
C ARG A 4 9.75 5.88 1.18
N THR A 5 8.44 6.17 1.16
CA THR A 5 7.43 5.34 1.83
C THR A 5 7.45 3.90 1.28
N LEU A 6 7.56 3.74 -0.04
CA LEU A 6 7.66 2.42 -0.68
C LEU A 6 8.97 1.70 -0.36
N GLN A 7 10.06 2.42 -0.11
CA GLN A 7 11.31 1.83 0.37
C GLN A 7 11.16 1.32 1.82
N GLU A 8 10.54 2.11 2.70
CA GLU A 8 10.27 1.71 4.08
C GLU A 8 9.36 0.48 4.15
N TYR A 9 8.28 0.43 3.37
CA TYR A 9 7.39 -0.75 3.33
C TYR A 9 8.08 -2.03 2.87
N ARG A 10 9.09 -1.93 1.99
CA ARG A 10 9.93 -3.09 1.62
C ARG A 10 10.85 -3.50 2.76
N ASN A 11 11.53 -2.54 3.38
CA ASN A 11 12.46 -2.80 4.47
C ASN A 11 11.74 -3.43 5.68
N LEU A 12 10.51 -3.01 5.94
CA LEU A 12 9.67 -3.52 7.03
C LEU A 12 8.88 -4.79 6.66
N GLY A 13 8.91 -5.23 5.40
CA GLY A 13 8.12 -6.38 4.94
C GLY A 13 6.61 -6.15 4.94
N THR A 14 6.16 -4.89 4.97
CA THR A 14 4.74 -4.52 5.10
C THR A 14 3.97 -4.64 3.79
N LEU A 15 4.63 -4.43 2.64
CA LEU A 15 4.01 -4.50 1.32
C LEU A 15 4.78 -5.48 0.41
N PRO A 16 4.12 -6.52 -0.14
CA PRO A 16 4.74 -7.43 -1.09
C PRO A 16 5.24 -6.69 -2.33
N PHE A 17 6.40 -7.10 -2.84
CA PHE A 17 7.01 -6.52 -4.04
C PHE A 17 7.65 -7.60 -4.91
N TYR A 18 7.79 -7.29 -6.19
CA TYR A 18 8.39 -8.16 -7.19
C TYR A 18 9.59 -7.47 -7.82
N LYS A 19 10.69 -8.21 -8.01
CA LYS A 19 11.89 -7.73 -8.70
C LYS A 19 11.97 -8.38 -10.08
N ILE A 20 11.79 -7.57 -11.13
CA ILE A 20 11.82 -8.05 -12.53
C ILE A 20 12.74 -7.12 -13.31
N GLY A 21 13.83 -7.68 -13.87
CA GLY A 21 14.78 -6.90 -14.68
C GLY A 21 15.37 -5.68 -13.96
N GLY A 22 15.62 -5.79 -12.65
CA GLY A 22 16.14 -4.68 -11.83
C GLY A 22 15.10 -3.63 -11.42
N LYS A 23 13.86 -3.72 -11.93
CA LYS A 23 12.74 -2.86 -11.51
C LYS A 23 11.99 -3.50 -10.35
N ILE A 24 11.46 -2.64 -9.49
CA ILE A 24 10.59 -3.03 -8.39
C ILE A 24 9.16 -2.69 -8.77
N LEU A 25 8.29 -3.69 -8.66
CA LEU A 25 6.88 -3.60 -9.01
C LEU A 25 6.03 -3.98 -7.81
N TYR A 26 4.90 -3.31 -7.69
CA TYR A 26 3.86 -3.63 -6.71
C TYR A 26 2.62 -4.07 -7.47
N LYS A 27 1.99 -5.14 -6.98
CA LYS A 27 0.73 -5.60 -7.55
C LYS A 27 -0.39 -4.72 -6.99
N GLN A 28 -1.26 -4.22 -7.87
CA GLN A 28 -2.37 -3.36 -7.46
C GLN A 28 -3.26 -4.03 -6.40
N SER A 29 -3.55 -5.32 -6.54
CA SER A 29 -4.35 -6.07 -5.55
C SER A 29 -3.73 -6.04 -4.16
N ASP A 30 -2.41 -6.13 -4.05
CA ASP A 30 -1.73 -6.21 -2.76
C ASP A 30 -1.77 -4.85 -2.07
N ILE A 31 -1.64 -3.76 -2.84
CA ILE A 31 -1.85 -2.39 -2.35
C ILE A 31 -3.29 -2.19 -1.91
N GLN A 32 -4.27 -2.63 -2.72
CA GLN A 32 -5.69 -2.54 -2.41
C GLN A 32 -6.01 -3.25 -1.09
N THR A 33 -5.59 -4.51 -0.94
CA THR A 33 -5.81 -5.29 0.28
C THR A 33 -5.12 -4.66 1.50
N MET A 34 -3.91 -4.10 1.33
CA MET A 34 -3.23 -3.39 2.41
C MET A 34 -4.03 -2.16 2.86
N LEU A 35 -4.54 -1.37 1.91
CA LEU A 35 -5.39 -0.23 2.21
C LEU A 35 -6.68 -0.68 2.90
N GLU A 36 -7.39 -1.69 2.40
CA GLU A 36 -8.63 -2.18 3.03
C GLU A 36 -8.43 -2.68 4.46
N ARG A 37 -7.27 -3.26 4.79
CA ARG A 37 -6.95 -3.74 6.14
C ARG A 37 -6.60 -2.63 7.13
N HIS A 38 -5.99 -1.55 6.65
CA HIS A 38 -5.38 -0.54 7.52
C HIS A 38 -6.01 0.85 7.40
N TYR A 39 -6.79 1.09 6.35
CA TYR A 39 -7.52 2.32 6.17
C TYR A 39 -8.79 2.26 7.02
N ASN A 40 -8.83 3.06 8.07
CA ASN A 40 -10.04 3.27 8.84
C ASN A 40 -10.80 4.44 8.17
N PRO A 41 -11.86 4.18 7.39
CA PRO A 41 -12.62 5.25 6.79
C PRO A 41 -13.19 6.11 7.91
N ILE A 42 -13.04 7.43 7.78
CA ILE A 42 -13.72 8.38 8.65
C ILE A 42 -15.22 8.09 8.47
N PRO A 43 -15.97 7.72 9.53
CA PRO A 43 -17.41 7.55 9.40
C PRO A 43 -17.98 8.88 8.88
N GLN A 44 -18.66 8.85 7.74
CA GLN A 44 -19.32 10.04 7.23
C GLN A 44 -20.54 10.34 8.11
N THR A 45 -20.30 10.98 9.25
CA THR A 45 -21.35 11.59 10.08
C THR A 45 -21.85 12.81 9.32
N GLY A 46 -22.89 12.61 8.51
CA GLY A 46 -23.51 13.68 7.74
C GLY A 46 -23.92 13.24 6.34
N LYS A 47 -24.87 12.32 6.26
CA LYS A 47 -25.85 12.39 5.17
C LYS A 47 -27.12 12.94 5.80
N LEU A 48 -27.55 14.09 5.27
CA LEU A 48 -28.74 14.87 5.64
C LEU A 48 -29.98 13.99 5.76
#